data_AF-H2AW37-F1
#
_entry.id   AF-H2AW37-F1
#
_cell.length_a   1.000
_cell.length_b   1.000
_cell.length_c   1.000
_cell.angle_alpha   90.00
_cell.angle_beta   90.00
_cell.angle_gamma   90.00
#
_symmetry.space_group_name_H-M   'P 1'
#
loop_
_entity.id
_entity.type
_entity.pdbx_description
1 polymer ?
#
loop_
_entity_poly.entity_id
_entity_poly.type
_entity_poly.pdbx_seq_one_letter_code
_entity_poly.pdbx_strand_id
1 'polypeptide(L)'
;MSPSNGKFLDSTELSQLDDSSKNEMVTFLDNETSKQKVQMSIHQFTNTCFRNCVASANSSSLSPQEEQCLANCVNNFLDTKIRVVKGLQHVKE
;
A
#
# COMPACT_ATOMS: atom_id res chain seq x y z
N MET A 1 8.67 -5.92 -17.06
CA MET A 1 9.55 -5.85 -15.88
C MET A 1 9.11 -6.95 -14.93
N SER A 2 9.96 -7.96 -14.79
CA SER A 2 9.74 -9.15 -13.96
C SER A 2 9.77 -8.80 -12.47
N PRO A 3 8.96 -9.46 -11.62
CA PRO A 3 9.09 -9.32 -10.18
C PRO A 3 10.25 -10.19 -9.68
N SER A 4 11.15 -9.56 -8.95
CA SER A 4 12.24 -10.20 -8.24
C SER A 4 11.71 -11.17 -7.17
N ASN A 5 12.03 -12.46 -7.33
CA ASN A 5 12.24 -13.47 -6.29
C ASN A 5 11.61 -13.22 -4.90
N GLY A 6 10.31 -13.42 -4.77
CA GLY A 6 9.67 -13.75 -3.49
C GLY A 6 9.36 -15.25 -3.48
N LYS A 7 10.25 -16.08 -2.91
CA LYS A 7 9.93 -17.48 -2.64
C LYS A 7 8.80 -17.49 -1.62
N PHE A 8 7.59 -17.84 -2.05
CA PHE A 8 6.49 -18.12 -1.14
C PHE A 8 6.94 -19.30 -0.27
N LEU A 9 7.08 -19.08 1.04
CA LEU A 9 7.53 -20.11 1.97
C LEU A 9 6.51 -21.24 1.95
N ASP A 10 6.96 -22.45 1.60
CA ASP A 10 6.09 -23.60 1.52
C ASP A 10 5.70 -24.07 2.93
N SER A 11 4.44 -24.46 3.11
CA SER A 11 3.91 -24.91 4.41
C SER A 11 4.67 -26.12 5.00
N THR A 12 5.32 -26.89 4.13
CA THR A 12 6.17 -28.02 4.51
C THR A 12 7.49 -27.56 5.16
N GLU A 13 8.09 -26.47 4.67
CA GLU A 13 9.31 -25.88 5.25
C GLU A 13 9.03 -25.27 6.62
N LEU A 14 7.85 -24.65 6.80
CA LEU A 14 7.42 -24.06 8.08
C LEU A 14 7.21 -25.12 9.18
N SER A 15 6.81 -26.33 8.79
CA SER A 15 6.56 -27.45 9.70
C SER A 15 7.84 -28.06 10.28
N GLN A 16 8.98 -27.86 9.62
CA GLN A 16 10.29 -28.40 10.02
C GLN A 16 11.09 -27.46 10.93
N LEU A 17 10.62 -26.23 11.13
CA LEU A 17 11.26 -25.24 12.01
C LEU A 17 10.94 -25.53 13.49
N ASP A 18 11.90 -25.22 14.37
CA ASP A 18 11.66 -25.16 15.81
C ASP A 18 10.76 -23.96 16.17
N ASP A 19 10.17 -23.97 17.36
CA ASP A 19 9.16 -22.97 17.76
C ASP A 19 9.73 -21.55 17.84
N SER A 20 11.03 -21.38 18.12
CA SER A 20 11.67 -20.06 18.12
C SER A 20 11.75 -19.51 16.69
N SER A 21 12.26 -20.33 15.77
CA SER A 21 12.37 -19.98 14.34
C SER A 21 11.01 -19.68 13.71
N LYS A 22 9.95 -20.40 14.10
CA LYS A 22 8.57 -20.12 13.66
C LYS A 22 8.09 -18.74 14.09
N ASN A 23 8.33 -18.35 15.35
CA ASN A 23 7.92 -17.05 15.86
C ASN A 23 8.65 -15.89 15.18
N GLU A 24 9.96 -16.06 14.92
CA GLU A 24 10.75 -15.08 14.16
C GLU A 24 10.25 -14.96 12.72
N MET A 25 9.93 -16.09 12.07
CA MET A 25 9.36 -16.12 10.73
C MET A 25 7.99 -15.42 10.65
N VAL A 26 7.08 -15.67 11.61
CA VAL A 26 5.78 -14.97 11.66
C VAL A 26 5.99 -13.46 11.78
N THR A 27 6.88 -13.04 12.67
CA THR A 27 7.22 -11.62 12.85
C THR A 27 7.79 -11.02 11.56
N PHE A 28 8.68 -11.74 10.87
CA PHE A 28 9.22 -11.31 9.59
C PHE A 28 8.13 -11.19 8.52
N LEU A 29 7.26 -12.20 8.39
CA LEU A 29 6.15 -12.21 7.43
C LEU A 29 5.17 -11.06 7.66
N ASP A 30 4.83 -10.76 8.91
CA ASP A 30 3.96 -9.64 9.25
C ASP A 30 4.59 -8.29 8.84
N ASN A 31 5.88 -8.12 9.11
CA ASN A 31 6.63 -6.94 8.73
C ASN A 31 6.70 -6.77 7.21
N GLU A 32 7.03 -7.83 6.47
CA GLU A 32 7.09 -7.80 5.01
C GLU A 32 5.70 -7.60 4.39
N THR A 33 4.67 -8.24 4.94
CA THR A 33 3.28 -8.03 4.51
C THR A 33 2.84 -6.59 4.72
N SER A 34 3.22 -5.97 5.85
CA SER A 34 2.96 -4.56 6.11
C SER A 34 3.64 -3.66 5.08
N LYS A 35 4.93 -3.92 4.77
CA LYS A 35 5.67 -3.19 3.72
C LYS A 35 5.01 -3.35 2.35
N GLN A 36 4.58 -4.55 1.98
CA GLN A 36 3.89 -4.80 0.71
C GLN A 36 2.57 -4.01 0.61
N LYS A 37 1.78 -3.95 1.69
CA LYS A 37 0.55 -3.14 1.74
C LYS A 37 0.84 -1.65 1.51
N VAL A 38 1.95 -1.13 2.09
CA VAL A 38 2.38 0.25 1.86
C VAL A 38 2.76 0.46 0.39
N GLN A 39 3.56 -0.44 -0.20
CA GLN A 39 3.95 -0.34 -1.63
C GLN A 39 2.75 -0.36 -2.57
N MET A 40 1.79 -1.27 -2.34
CA MET A 40 0.54 -1.29 -3.11
C MET A 40 -0.25 0.02 -2.98
N SER A 41 -0.29 0.58 -1.77
CA SER A 41 -0.96 1.87 -1.53
C SER A 41 -0.26 3.01 -2.26
N ILE A 42 1.08 3.05 -2.26
CA ILE A 42 1.87 4.03 -3.03
C ILE A 42 1.53 3.92 -4.52
N HIS A 43 1.56 2.71 -5.10
CA HIS A 43 1.20 2.52 -6.51
C HIS A 43 -0.23 2.97 -6.82
N GLN A 44 -1.18 2.64 -5.94
CA GLN A 44 -2.58 3.04 -6.10
C GLN A 44 -2.74 4.57 -6.07
N PHE A 45 -2.13 5.24 -5.10
CA PHE A 45 -2.22 6.69 -4.94
C PHE A 45 -1.51 7.40 -6.09
N THR A 46 -0.32 6.95 -6.48
CA THR A 46 0.40 7.50 -7.62
C THR A 46 -0.44 7.39 -8.89
N ASN A 47 -0.99 6.22 -9.23
CA ASN A 47 -1.79 6.07 -10.44
C ASN A 47 -3.07 6.93 -10.41
N THR A 48 -3.76 6.99 -9.28
CA THR A 48 -5.02 7.74 -9.14
C THR A 48 -4.77 9.25 -9.15
N CYS A 49 -3.89 9.73 -8.27
CA CYS A 49 -3.66 11.15 -8.07
C CYS A 49 -2.89 11.77 -9.23
N PHE A 50 -1.96 11.04 -9.85
CA PHE A 50 -1.28 11.55 -11.04
C PHE A 50 -2.27 11.82 -12.17
N ARG A 51 -3.20 10.90 -12.45
CA ARG A 51 -4.24 11.11 -13.48
C ARG A 51 -5.17 12.29 -13.17
N ASN A 52 -5.44 12.54 -11.90
CA ASN A 52 -6.36 13.61 -11.47
C ASN A 52 -5.68 14.98 -11.41
N CYS A 53 -4.37 15.04 -11.18
CA CYS A 53 -3.66 16.28 -10.89
C CYS A 53 -2.68 16.72 -11.98
N VAL A 54 -2.10 15.79 -12.73
CA VAL A 54 -1.07 16.06 -13.74
C VAL A 54 -1.70 15.94 -15.13
N ALA A 55 -1.94 17.08 -15.77
CA ALA A 55 -2.60 17.13 -17.08
C ALA A 55 -1.68 16.63 -18.22
N SER A 56 -0.39 16.93 -18.14
CA SER A 56 0.62 16.48 -19.10
C SER A 56 2.00 16.41 -18.44
N ALA A 57 2.72 15.31 -18.65
CA ALA A 57 4.09 15.14 -18.16
C ALA A 57 5.11 15.74 -19.15
N ASN A 58 4.95 17.02 -19.46
CA ASN A 58 5.82 17.75 -20.39
C ASN A 58 7.09 18.32 -19.72
N SER A 59 7.07 18.50 -18.40
CA SER A 59 8.22 18.83 -17.57
C SER A 59 8.71 17.62 -16.76
N SER A 60 10.00 17.63 -16.43
CA SER A 60 10.60 16.65 -15.52
C SER A 60 10.27 16.91 -14.04
N SER A 61 9.70 18.08 -13.72
CA SER A 61 9.30 18.49 -12.39
C SER A 61 7.81 18.81 -12.34
N LEU A 62 7.23 18.65 -11.15
CA LEU A 62 5.87 19.10 -10.88
C LEU A 62 5.84 20.63 -10.72
N SER A 63 4.78 21.25 -11.21
CA SER A 63 4.47 22.63 -10.88
C SER A 63 3.96 22.73 -9.43
N PRO A 64 4.05 23.91 -8.78
CA PRO A 64 3.51 24.09 -7.42
C PRO A 64 2.03 23.72 -7.29
N GLN A 65 1.26 23.89 -8.36
CA GLN A 65 -0.17 23.56 -8.39
C GLN A 65 -0.41 22.05 -8.46
N GLU A 66 0.41 21.32 -9.20
CA GLU A 66 0.39 19.85 -9.23
C GLU A 66 0.83 19.25 -7.90
N GLU A 67 1.89 19.77 -7.28
CA GLU A 67 2.34 19.35 -5.94
C GLU A 67 1.22 19.51 -4.91
N GLN A 68 0.59 20.68 -4.88
CA GLN A 68 -0.53 20.95 -3.96
C GLN A 68 -1.74 20.05 -4.26
N CYS A 69 -2.06 19.82 -5.55
CA CYS A 69 -3.14 18.92 -5.93
C CYS A 69 -2.87 17.48 -5.49
N LEU A 70 -1.65 16.96 -5.71
CA LEU A 70 -1.28 15.61 -5.34
C LEU A 70 -1.36 15.40 -3.82
N ALA A 71 -0.87 16.35 -3.02
CA ALA A 71 -0.99 16.31 -1.57
C ALA A 71 -2.47 16.26 -1.13
N ASN A 72 -3.31 17.12 -1.70
CA ASN A 72 -4.74 17.14 -1.40
C ASN A 72 -5.45 15.86 -1.86
N CYS A 73 -5.08 15.31 -3.01
CA CYS A 73 -5.66 14.09 -3.55
C CYS A 73 -5.45 12.90 -2.61
N VAL A 74 -4.22 12.71 -2.11
CA VAL A 74 -3.92 11.63 -1.16
C VAL A 74 -4.70 11.81 0.14
N ASN A 75 -4.71 13.02 0.71
CA ASN A 75 -5.46 13.32 1.93
C ASN A 75 -6.96 13.04 1.77
N ASN A 76 -7.57 13.55 0.69
CA ASN A 76 -8.98 13.32 0.39
C ASN A 76 -9.31 11.84 0.20
N PHE A 77 -8.41 11.06 -0.40
CA PHE A 77 -8.61 9.63 -0.60
C PHE A 77 -8.61 8.87 0.74
N LEU A 78 -7.66 9.19 1.63
CA LEU A 78 -7.58 8.60 2.96
C LEU A 78 -8.79 8.97 3.82
N ASP A 79 -9.19 10.25 3.81
CA ASP A 79 -10.37 10.74 4.53
C ASP A 79 -11.64 10.06 4.05
N THR A 80 -11.77 9.90 2.72
CA THR A 80 -12.90 9.19 2.11
C THR A 80 -12.93 7.73 2.54
N LYS A 81 -11.79 7.03 2.54
CA LYS A 81 -11.73 5.64 3.03
C LYS A 81 -12.16 5.53 4.49
N ILE A 82 -11.65 6.42 5.35
CA ILE A 82 -12.03 6.44 6.77
C ILE A 82 -13.54 6.66 6.92
N ARG A 83 -14.10 7.60 6.15
CA ARG A 83 -15.54 7.89 6.17
C ARG A 83 -16.37 6.68 5.73
N VAL A 84 -15.97 5.99 4.67
CA VAL A 84 -16.64 4.78 4.18
C VAL A 84 -16.60 3.67 5.23
N VAL A 85 -15.42 3.39 5.81
CA VAL A 85 -15.28 2.37 6.85
C VAL A 85 -16.15 2.71 8.07
N LYS A 86 -16.10 3.95 8.54
CA LYS A 86 -16.97 4.41 9.63
C LYS A 86 -18.44 4.23 9.26
N GLY A 87 -18.86 4.63 8.06
CA GLY A 87 -20.24 4.45 7.59
C GLY A 87 -20.68 2.99 7.64
N LEU A 88 -19.84 2.06 7.16
CA LEU A 88 -20.14 0.63 7.17
C LEU A 88 -20.23 0.04 8.59
N GLN A 89 -19.48 0.58 9.55
CA GLN A 89 -19.59 0.17 10.96
C GLN A 89 -20.94 0.55 11.57
N HIS A 90 -21.50 1.72 11.20
CA HIS A 90 -22.82 2.16 11.69
C HIS A 90 -24.01 1.44 11.01
N VAL A 91 -23.81 0.80 9.86
CA VAL A 91 -24.85 0.02 9.15
C VAL A 91 -24.99 -1.41 9.70
N LYS A 92 -24.11 -1.84 10.61
CA LYS A 92 -24.14 -3.18 11.23
C LYS A 92 -25.10 -3.30 12.43
N GLU A 93 -26.05 -2.37 12.58
CA GLU A 93 -27.15 -2.39 13.57
C GLU A 93 -28.50 -2.51 12.86
#